data_AF-A0A815CIK8-F1
#
_entry.id   AF-A0A815CIK8-F1
#
_cell.length_a   1.000
_cell.length_b   1.000
_cell.length_c   1.000
_cell.angle_alpha   90.00
_cell.angle_beta   90.00
_cell.angle_gamma   90.00
#
_symmetry.space_group_name_H-M   'P 1'
#
loop_
_entity.id
_entity.type
_entity.pdbx_description
1 polymer ?
#
loop_
_entity_poly.entity_id
_entity_poly.type
_entity_poly.pdbx_seq_one_letter_code
_entity_poly.pdbx_strand_id
1 'polypeptide(L)'
;MYPFRTQSTGPPVEYILPYDDDLDVLMPEHDRSRLIEIMNSTKKGKRSWAVFARGRASSTKFYFRESTRAGDWNWNWPFIDVFGYSENSTHIWFEAPVNKNYIFPLILRPTASLWLWSPRSIFGYYRSLQKYYRLYNKSSSFDQECFQQRYSHRYERQKHEFKVVNCTQLHNTYRYIRRTCNETRCLEHLMINNALLYTLNIDKDPFADDFPSRDADWDDIVEELV
;
A
#
# COMPACT_ATOMS: atom_id res chain seq x y z
N MET A 1 10.65 -22.33 -4.05
CA MET A 1 11.51 -21.91 -5.18
C MET A 1 10.56 -21.44 -6.27
N TYR A 2 10.33 -20.13 -6.40
CA TYR A 2 9.43 -19.59 -7.42
C TYR A 2 10.26 -19.15 -8.63
N PRO A 3 10.15 -19.80 -9.79
CA PRO A 3 10.91 -19.42 -10.97
C PRO A 3 10.15 -18.28 -11.67
N PHE A 4 10.46 -17.03 -11.33
CA PHE A 4 10.01 -15.90 -12.14
C PHE A 4 11.10 -15.56 -13.15
N ARG A 5 10.79 -15.78 -14.43
CA ARG A 5 11.62 -15.39 -15.57
C ARG A 5 11.35 -13.92 -15.86
N THR A 6 12.28 -13.03 -15.48
CA THR A 6 12.24 -11.63 -15.91
C THR A 6 12.95 -11.52 -17.26
N GLN A 7 12.22 -11.19 -18.31
CA GLN A 7 12.81 -10.51 -19.47
C GLN A 7 12.28 -9.08 -19.45
N SER A 8 13.07 -8.17 -18.90
CA SER A 8 12.86 -6.73 -19.07
C SER A 8 14.17 -6.14 -19.56
N THR A 9 14.26 -5.88 -20.87
CA THR A 9 15.36 -5.16 -21.52
C THR A 9 15.07 -3.65 -21.63
N GLY A 10 14.23 -3.11 -20.72
CA GLY A 10 13.81 -1.71 -20.74
C GLY A 10 14.53 -0.83 -19.70
N PRO A 11 14.48 0.51 -19.86
CA PRO A 11 15.06 1.46 -18.91
C PRO A 11 14.51 1.26 -17.49
N PRO A 12 15.25 1.66 -16.44
CA PRO A 12 14.84 1.48 -15.05
C PRO A 12 13.51 2.18 -14.84
N VAL A 13 12.55 1.40 -14.37
CA VAL A 13 11.17 1.82 -14.32
C VAL A 13 10.88 2.38 -12.93
N GLU A 14 10.26 3.54 -12.86
CA GLU A 14 9.67 4.12 -11.64
C GLU A 14 8.25 3.55 -11.49
N TYR A 15 7.92 2.99 -10.32
CA TYR A 15 6.61 2.34 -10.10
C TYR A 15 5.94 2.73 -8.76
N ILE A 16 6.25 3.92 -8.25
CA ILE A 16 5.35 4.59 -7.30
C ILE A 16 4.31 5.34 -8.14
N LEU A 17 3.07 5.44 -7.65
CA LEU A 17 2.07 6.27 -8.33
C LEU A 17 2.66 7.66 -8.54
N PRO A 18 2.70 8.19 -9.77
CA PRO A 18 3.52 9.37 -10.10
C PRO A 18 2.99 10.67 -9.49
N TYR A 19 1.81 10.62 -8.88
CA TYR A 19 1.17 11.70 -8.14
C TYR A 19 1.19 11.47 -6.62
N ASP A 20 1.87 10.42 -6.17
CA ASP A 20 2.11 10.07 -4.78
C ASP A 20 3.53 10.49 -4.39
N ASP A 21 3.72 11.00 -3.17
CA ASP A 21 4.97 11.62 -2.74
C ASP A 21 5.66 10.94 -1.54
N ASP A 22 5.20 9.76 -1.14
CA ASP A 22 5.77 8.96 -0.06
C ASP A 22 5.58 7.44 -0.25
N LEU A 23 6.00 6.66 0.76
CA LEU A 23 5.84 5.20 0.80
C LEU A 23 5.51 4.78 2.23
N ASP A 24 4.39 4.08 2.39
CA ASP A 24 3.93 3.56 3.67
C ASP A 24 4.23 2.06 3.81
N VAL A 25 4.74 1.67 4.98
CA VAL A 25 5.02 0.28 5.33
C VAL A 25 4.40 -0.03 6.69
N LEU A 26 3.65 -1.13 6.75
CA LEU A 26 3.14 -1.68 8.00
C LEU A 26 4.09 -2.75 8.54
N MET A 27 4.34 -2.75 9.85
CA MET A 27 5.11 -3.77 10.54
C MET A 27 4.54 -4.09 11.92
N PRO A 28 4.81 -5.28 12.51
CA PRO A 28 4.44 -5.53 13.90
C PRO A 28 5.09 -4.49 14.82
N GLU A 29 4.31 -3.89 15.72
CA GLU A 29 4.79 -2.84 16.63
C GLU A 29 5.95 -3.33 17.53
N HIS A 30 5.94 -4.61 17.91
CA HIS A 30 7.00 -5.21 18.72
C HIS A 30 8.36 -5.30 17.99
N ASP A 31 8.37 -5.26 16.65
CA ASP A 31 9.60 -5.27 15.85
C ASP A 31 10.16 -3.86 15.61
N ARG A 32 9.40 -2.79 15.92
CA ARG A 32 9.76 -1.40 15.57
C ARG A 32 11.10 -0.98 16.18
N SER A 33 11.34 -1.27 17.45
CA SER A 33 12.59 -0.93 18.13
C SER A 33 13.80 -1.63 17.50
N ARG A 34 13.63 -2.90 17.10
CA ARG A 34 14.68 -3.68 16.44
C ARG A 34 15.01 -3.11 15.06
N LEU A 35 14.01 -2.69 14.28
CA LEU A 35 14.23 -2.02 13.00
C LEU A 35 15.06 -0.74 13.18
N ILE A 36 14.72 0.10 14.16
CA ILE A 36 15.44 1.34 14.45
C ILE A 36 16.91 1.04 14.82
N GLU A 37 17.16 0.02 15.64
CA GLU A 37 18.50 -0.41 16.02
C GLU A 37 19.32 -0.87 14.80
N ILE A 38 18.74 -1.71 13.93
CA ILE A 38 19.37 -2.18 12.69
C ILE A 38 19.71 -0.99 11.78
N MET A 39 18.79 -0.06 11.62
CA MET A 39 18.98 1.10 10.74
C MET A 39 20.03 2.07 11.31
N ASN A 40 20.12 2.22 12.63
CA ASN A 40 21.16 3.03 13.27
C ASN A 40 22.55 2.36 13.24
N SER A 41 22.62 1.03 13.24
CA SER A 41 23.88 0.26 13.22
C SER A 41 24.43 0.00 11.82
N THR A 42 23.60 0.08 10.78
CA THR A 42 24.02 -0.16 9.40
C THR A 42 24.96 0.95 8.92
N LYS A 43 26.20 0.57 8.51
CA LYS A 43 27.22 1.53 8.06
C LYS A 43 26.77 2.34 6.84
N LYS A 44 26.97 3.65 6.96
CA LYS A 44 26.64 4.68 5.96
C LYS A 44 27.53 4.50 4.72
N GLY A 45 26.94 4.02 3.61
CA GLY A 45 27.56 4.10 2.28
C GLY A 45 27.57 5.54 1.75
N LYS A 46 27.60 5.73 0.42
CA LYS A 46 27.59 7.05 -0.25
C LYS A 46 26.39 7.95 0.10
N ARG A 47 25.32 7.40 0.69
CA ARG A 47 24.17 8.15 1.22
C ARG A 47 23.95 7.74 2.66
N SER A 48 23.75 8.71 3.53
CA SER A 48 23.52 8.46 4.94
C SER A 48 22.03 8.59 5.27
N TRP A 49 21.53 7.62 6.03
CA TRP A 49 20.13 7.58 6.43
C TRP A 49 19.96 8.20 7.81
N ALA A 50 18.76 8.67 8.10
CA ALA A 50 18.32 9.11 9.41
C ALA A 50 16.94 8.53 9.71
N VAL A 51 16.68 8.40 11.01
CA VAL A 51 15.41 7.90 11.54
C VAL A 51 14.83 8.99 12.42
N PHE A 52 13.54 9.27 12.24
CA PHE A 52 12.77 10.12 13.13
C PHE A 52 11.56 9.34 13.62
N ALA A 53 11.47 9.13 14.93
CA ALA A 53 10.34 8.45 15.57
C ALA A 53 9.73 9.37 16.63
N ARG A 54 8.42 9.63 16.56
CA ARG A 54 7.70 10.46 17.52
C ARG A 54 6.89 9.57 18.48
N GLY A 55 7.47 9.21 19.62
CA GLY A 55 6.74 8.51 20.69
C GLY A 55 5.95 7.26 20.24
N ARG A 56 4.93 6.88 21.01
CA ARG A 56 4.20 5.60 20.87
C ARG A 56 3.12 5.57 19.78
N ALA A 57 2.76 6.70 19.16
CA ALA A 57 1.58 6.80 18.30
C ALA A 57 1.83 7.45 16.92
N SER A 58 3.07 7.53 16.46
CA SER A 58 3.38 8.05 15.12
C SER A 58 4.21 7.08 14.30
N SER A 59 4.14 7.25 12.98
CA SER A 59 5.06 6.61 12.05
C SER A 59 6.51 6.87 12.44
N THR A 60 7.35 5.90 12.11
CA THR A 60 8.80 6.08 12.08
C THR A 60 9.20 6.47 10.67
N LYS A 61 9.75 7.68 10.52
CA LYS A 61 10.21 8.21 9.24
C LYS A 61 11.66 7.83 8.99
N PHE A 62 11.91 7.21 7.85
CA PHE A 62 13.25 6.91 7.36
C PHE A 62 13.56 7.77 6.14
N TYR A 63 14.64 8.53 6.18
CA TYR A 63 14.98 9.50 5.14
C TYR A 63 16.48 9.63 4.92
N PHE A 64 16.84 10.18 3.76
CA PHE A 64 18.23 10.52 3.46
C PHE A 64 18.63 11.84 4.11
N ARG A 65 19.76 11.87 4.81
CA ARG A 65 20.25 13.09 5.49
C ARG A 65 20.57 14.21 4.50
N GLU A 66 20.98 13.84 3.29
CA GLU A 66 21.35 14.77 2.24
C GLU A 66 20.15 15.29 1.43
N SER A 67 18.94 14.78 1.70
CA SER A 67 17.72 15.23 1.03
C SER A 67 17.18 16.54 1.61
N THR A 68 16.23 17.16 0.90
CA THR A 68 15.67 18.46 1.29
C THR A 68 14.72 18.33 2.47
N ARG A 69 14.72 19.29 3.39
CA ARG A 69 13.77 19.33 4.51
C ARG A 69 12.31 19.26 4.02
N ALA A 70 11.48 18.49 4.73
CA ALA A 70 10.05 18.40 4.47
C ALA A 70 9.33 19.60 5.13
N GLY A 71 9.14 20.68 4.37
CA GLY A 71 8.64 21.95 4.94
C GLY A 71 9.48 22.42 6.14
N ASP A 72 8.81 22.75 7.25
CA ASP A 72 9.44 23.19 8.50
C ASP A 72 9.75 22.04 9.48
N TRP A 73 9.58 20.78 9.07
CA TRP A 73 9.69 19.64 9.97
C TRP A 73 11.11 19.13 10.16
N ASN A 74 11.36 18.39 11.25
CA ASN A 74 12.70 17.91 11.61
C ASN A 74 13.14 16.64 10.86
N TRP A 75 12.57 16.40 9.68
CA TRP A 75 12.92 15.32 8.76
C TRP A 75 12.99 15.84 7.33
N ASN A 76 13.59 15.04 6.46
CA ASN A 76 13.75 15.39 5.05
C ASN A 76 12.84 14.55 4.17
N TRP A 77 12.49 15.10 3.02
CA TRP A 77 11.77 14.45 1.93
C TRP A 77 12.74 14.16 0.77
N PRO A 78 12.65 12.98 0.11
CA PRO A 78 11.67 11.92 0.32
C PRO A 78 11.96 11.04 1.56
N PHE A 79 10.90 10.45 2.12
CA PHE A 79 10.96 9.55 3.27
C PHE A 79 10.07 8.32 3.06
N ILE A 80 10.30 7.30 3.89
CA ILE A 80 9.44 6.12 4.06
C ILE A 80 8.80 6.23 5.45
N ASP A 81 7.47 6.13 5.51
CA ASP A 81 6.73 6.02 6.75
C ASP A 81 6.56 4.55 7.12
N VAL A 82 7.00 4.20 8.33
CA VAL A 82 6.81 2.85 8.89
C VAL A 82 5.89 2.94 10.09
N PHE A 83 4.71 2.34 9.96
CA PHE A 83 3.73 2.27 11.04
C PHE A 83 3.75 0.91 11.71
N GLY A 84 3.66 0.93 13.03
CA GLY A 84 3.46 -0.27 13.82
C GLY A 84 1.98 -0.65 13.88
N TYR A 85 1.69 -1.93 13.71
CA TYR A 85 0.39 -2.50 14.02
C TYR A 85 0.46 -3.41 15.26
N SER A 86 -0.61 -3.43 16.05
CA SER A 86 -0.85 -4.49 17.03
C SER A 86 -1.63 -5.63 16.38
N GLU A 87 -1.62 -6.82 16.97
CA GLU A 87 -2.25 -7.99 16.38
C GLU A 87 -2.69 -9.01 17.42
N ASN A 88 -3.62 -9.88 17.02
CA ASN A 88 -4.04 -11.07 17.75
C ASN A 88 -4.08 -12.26 16.78
N SER A 89 -4.79 -13.35 17.13
CA SER A 89 -4.87 -14.53 16.28
C SER A 89 -5.55 -14.28 14.93
N THR A 90 -6.48 -13.33 14.82
CA THR A 90 -7.34 -13.17 13.64
C THR A 90 -7.19 -11.82 12.93
N HIS A 91 -6.74 -10.76 13.60
CA HIS A 91 -6.68 -9.41 13.05
C HIS A 91 -5.37 -8.70 13.35
N ILE A 92 -5.11 -7.66 12.55
CA ILE A 92 -4.13 -6.60 12.84
C ILE A 92 -4.88 -5.27 13.06
N TRP A 93 -4.31 -4.37 13.87
CA TRP A 93 -4.83 -3.04 14.16
C TRP A 93 -3.75 -2.00 13.95
N PHE A 94 -4.01 -1.06 13.05
CA PHE A 94 -3.25 0.19 12.91
C PHE A 94 -4.20 1.37 13.05
N GLU A 95 -5.01 1.64 12.03
CA GLU A 95 -6.09 2.63 12.06
C GLU A 95 -7.48 1.97 12.12
N ALA A 96 -7.57 0.72 11.63
CA ALA A 96 -8.76 -0.11 11.65
C ALA A 96 -8.38 -1.60 11.81
N PRO A 97 -9.28 -2.44 12.37
CA PRO A 97 -9.09 -3.89 12.37
C PRO A 97 -9.15 -4.45 10.95
N VAL A 98 -8.14 -5.24 10.58
CA VAL A 98 -8.12 -5.99 9.31
C VAL A 98 -7.89 -7.45 9.58
N ASN A 99 -8.75 -8.31 9.01
CA ASN A 99 -8.61 -9.75 9.13
C ASN A 99 -7.31 -10.21 8.47
N LYS A 100 -6.51 -10.98 9.20
CA LYS A 100 -5.22 -11.52 8.76
C LYS A 100 -5.35 -12.38 7.51
N ASN A 101 -6.49 -12.99 7.24
CA ASN A 101 -6.73 -13.78 6.03
C ASN A 101 -6.66 -12.94 4.74
N TYR A 102 -6.87 -11.63 4.79
CA TYR A 102 -6.66 -10.75 3.64
C TYR A 102 -5.18 -10.41 3.41
N ILE A 103 -4.35 -10.57 4.44
CA ILE A 103 -2.95 -10.14 4.46
C ILE A 103 -2.01 -11.32 4.27
N PHE A 104 -2.21 -12.40 5.03
CA PHE A 104 -1.27 -13.51 5.17
C PHE A 104 -1.75 -14.80 4.46
N PRO A 105 -0.82 -15.59 3.89
CA PRO A 105 0.62 -15.30 3.81
C PRO A 105 0.91 -14.12 2.89
N LEU A 106 1.96 -13.34 3.20
CA LEU A 106 2.40 -12.27 2.31
C LEU A 106 2.87 -12.86 0.99
N ILE A 107 2.64 -12.14 -0.10
CA ILE A 107 3.12 -12.52 -1.42
C ILE A 107 3.96 -11.39 -2.03
N LEU A 108 4.98 -11.75 -2.79
CA LEU A 108 5.84 -10.78 -3.46
C LEU A 108 5.12 -10.17 -4.66
N ARG A 109 5.10 -8.84 -4.72
CA ARG A 109 4.62 -8.09 -5.88
C ARG A 109 5.67 -7.11 -6.39
N PRO A 110 5.68 -6.84 -7.71
CA PRO A 110 6.59 -5.86 -8.27
C PRO A 110 6.20 -4.46 -7.80
N THR A 111 7.11 -3.80 -7.09
CA THR A 111 7.00 -2.42 -6.64
C THR A 111 8.32 -1.72 -6.92
N ALA A 112 8.27 -0.66 -7.70
CA ALA A 112 9.44 -0.09 -8.32
C ALA A 112 10.31 -1.18 -9.03
N SER A 113 11.62 -1.02 -9.00
CA SER A 113 12.58 -2.07 -9.39
C SER A 113 12.71 -3.22 -8.37
N LEU A 114 11.86 -3.28 -7.35
CA LEU A 114 11.92 -4.24 -6.25
C LEU A 114 10.74 -5.21 -6.28
N TRP A 115 10.91 -6.32 -5.57
CA TRP A 115 9.82 -7.22 -5.23
C TRP A 115 9.59 -7.10 -3.72
N LEU A 116 8.43 -6.55 -3.34
CA LEU A 116 8.12 -6.28 -1.95
C LEU A 116 7.01 -7.21 -1.47
N TRP A 117 7.04 -7.53 -0.18
CA TRP A 117 5.98 -8.27 0.47
C TRP A 117 4.70 -7.43 0.49
N SER A 118 3.59 -8.03 0.10
CA SER A 118 2.29 -7.36 0.03
C SER A 118 1.18 -8.30 0.52
N PRO A 119 0.05 -7.74 1.02
CA PRO A 119 -1.12 -8.53 1.41
C PRO A 119 -1.55 -9.51 0.31
N ARG A 120 -1.85 -10.77 0.63
CA ARG A 120 -2.31 -11.74 -0.40
C ARG A 120 -3.50 -11.22 -1.19
N SER A 121 -4.45 -10.57 -0.52
CA SER A 121 -5.66 -10.01 -1.10
C SER A 121 -5.67 -8.50 -0.95
N ILE A 122 -5.13 -7.80 -1.96
CA ILE A 122 -5.15 -6.34 -2.01
C ILE A 122 -6.60 -5.82 -2.01
N PHE A 123 -7.49 -6.46 -2.78
CA PHE A 123 -8.89 -6.04 -2.86
C PHE A 123 -9.63 -6.29 -1.54
N GLY A 124 -9.47 -7.46 -0.92
CA GLY A 124 -10.06 -7.76 0.38
C GLY A 124 -9.57 -6.81 1.47
N TYR A 125 -8.26 -6.49 1.46
CA TYR A 125 -7.66 -5.49 2.34
C TYR A 125 -8.33 -4.11 2.17
N TYR A 126 -8.35 -3.54 0.96
CA TYR A 126 -8.95 -2.22 0.74
C TYR A 126 -10.46 -2.19 1.00
N ARG A 127 -11.21 -3.24 0.65
CA ARG A 127 -12.64 -3.34 0.96
C ARG A 127 -12.90 -3.39 2.45
N SER A 128 -12.11 -4.12 3.22
CA SER A 128 -12.23 -4.17 4.69
C SER A 128 -12.04 -2.79 5.34
N LEU A 129 -11.24 -1.94 4.72
CA LEU A 129 -10.97 -0.57 5.16
C LEU A 129 -12.01 0.44 4.69
N GLN A 130 -12.75 0.15 3.62
CA GLN A 130 -13.69 1.09 2.99
C GLN A 130 -14.69 1.69 3.99
N LYS A 131 -15.17 0.89 4.96
CA LYS A 131 -16.12 1.35 5.99
C LYS A 131 -15.51 2.37 6.97
N TYR A 132 -14.22 2.27 7.26
CA TYR A 132 -13.54 3.11 8.25
C TYR A 132 -13.11 4.46 7.67
N TYR A 133 -12.60 4.44 6.44
CA TYR A 133 -12.00 5.63 5.84
C TYR A 133 -12.98 6.44 4.99
N ARG A 134 -14.26 6.04 4.92
CA ARG A 134 -15.28 6.66 4.06
C ARG A 134 -14.73 6.92 2.66
N LEU A 135 -13.98 5.95 2.11
CA LEU A 135 -13.02 6.23 1.04
C LEU A 135 -13.64 6.85 -0.21
N TYR A 136 -14.96 6.75 -0.40
CA TYR A 136 -15.65 7.32 -1.53
C TYR A 136 -17.09 7.66 -1.18
N ASN A 137 -17.78 8.39 -2.06
CA ASN A 137 -19.23 8.37 -2.08
C ASN A 137 -19.69 6.90 -2.14
N LYS A 138 -20.78 6.55 -1.44
CA LYS A 138 -21.37 5.19 -1.44
C LYS A 138 -21.58 4.60 -2.85
N SER A 139 -21.53 5.45 -3.88
CA SER A 139 -21.74 5.17 -5.29
C SER A 139 -20.49 4.85 -6.14
N SER A 140 -19.25 4.82 -5.63
CA SER A 140 -18.06 4.39 -6.40
C SER A 140 -17.22 3.34 -5.67
N SER A 141 -16.65 2.40 -6.44
CA SER A 141 -15.71 1.40 -5.94
C SER A 141 -14.27 1.93 -6.03
N PHE A 142 -13.42 1.54 -5.08
CA PHE A 142 -12.05 2.05 -4.97
C PHE A 142 -11.15 1.75 -6.19
N ASP A 143 -11.58 0.85 -7.06
CA ASP A 143 -10.91 0.44 -8.29
C ASP A 143 -11.38 1.22 -9.54
N GLN A 144 -12.39 2.09 -9.41
CA GLN A 144 -12.91 2.90 -10.52
C GLN A 144 -12.38 4.34 -10.51
N GLU A 145 -12.12 4.89 -9.33
CA GLU A 145 -11.72 6.28 -9.15
C GLU A 145 -10.27 6.36 -8.68
N CYS A 146 -9.48 7.13 -9.42
CA CYS A 146 -8.09 7.43 -9.09
C CYS A 146 -8.06 8.88 -8.63
N PHE A 147 -7.49 9.12 -7.45
CA PHE A 147 -7.46 10.45 -6.85
C PHE A 147 -6.05 10.87 -6.47
N GLN A 148 -5.83 12.18 -6.49
CA GLN A 148 -4.60 12.77 -5.98
C GLN A 148 -4.71 12.93 -4.46
N GLN A 149 -3.65 12.56 -3.74
CA GLN A 149 -3.55 12.80 -2.31
C GLN A 149 -3.74 14.28 -1.97
N ARG A 150 -4.57 14.57 -0.95
CA ARG A 150 -4.81 15.93 -0.44
C ARG A 150 -3.65 16.46 0.39
N TYR A 151 -2.79 15.60 0.91
CA TYR A 151 -1.60 16.01 1.64
C TYR A 151 -0.40 16.09 0.68
N SER A 152 0.53 17.01 0.94
CA SER A 152 1.85 16.97 0.32
C SER A 152 2.88 16.67 1.39
N HIS A 153 3.47 15.48 1.35
CA HIS A 153 4.56 15.08 2.23
C HIS A 153 5.83 15.89 1.98
N ARG A 154 6.05 16.38 0.76
CA ARG A 154 7.17 17.29 0.45
C ARG A 154 7.14 18.58 1.27
N TYR A 155 5.95 19.13 1.51
CA TYR A 155 5.77 20.41 2.20
C TYR A 155 5.10 20.26 3.58
N GLU A 156 4.71 19.03 3.94
CA GLU A 156 3.97 18.67 5.16
C GLU A 156 2.75 19.57 5.40
N ARG A 157 1.92 19.73 4.37
CA ARG A 157 0.71 20.56 4.41
C ARG A 157 -0.36 20.04 3.46
N GLN A 158 -1.61 20.43 3.74
CA GLN A 158 -2.74 20.18 2.85
C GLN A 158 -2.57 20.96 1.53
N LYS A 159 -2.92 20.32 0.42
CA LYS A 159 -3.06 20.92 -0.90
C LYS A 159 -4.46 21.54 -0.99
N HIS A 160 -4.54 22.71 -1.63
CA HIS A 160 -5.83 23.37 -1.85
C HIS A 160 -6.67 22.69 -2.94
N GLU A 161 -6.01 22.02 -3.88
CA GLU A 161 -6.64 21.33 -4.99
C GLU A 161 -6.52 19.82 -4.82
N PHE A 162 -7.59 19.09 -5.14
CA PHE A 162 -7.59 17.65 -5.28
C PHE A 162 -8.32 17.29 -6.58
N LYS A 163 -7.87 16.23 -7.24
CA LYS A 163 -8.45 15.75 -8.49
C LYS A 163 -8.87 14.30 -8.31
N VAL A 164 -10.03 13.97 -8.87
CA VAL A 164 -10.55 12.62 -8.99
C VAL A 164 -10.85 12.39 -10.46
N VAL A 165 -10.35 11.29 -11.01
CA VAL A 165 -10.59 10.88 -12.39
C VAL A 165 -10.99 9.41 -12.42
N ASN A 166 -11.64 8.97 -13.49
CA ASN A 166 -11.81 7.55 -13.70
C ASN A 166 -10.44 6.92 -13.99
N CYS A 167 -10.07 5.85 -13.27
CA CYS A 167 -8.77 5.19 -13.42
C CYS A 167 -8.48 4.75 -14.87
N THR A 168 -9.51 4.43 -15.65
CA THR A 168 -9.36 4.05 -17.06
C THR A 168 -8.74 5.15 -17.92
N GLN A 169 -8.93 6.42 -17.57
CA GLN A 169 -8.30 7.56 -18.25
C GLN A 169 -6.78 7.55 -18.10
N LEU A 170 -6.26 6.88 -17.07
CA LEU A 170 -4.84 6.81 -16.76
C LEU A 170 -4.14 5.58 -17.35
N HIS A 171 -4.87 4.59 -17.87
CA HIS A 171 -4.30 3.30 -18.33
C HIS A 171 -3.29 3.42 -19.47
N ASN A 172 -3.36 4.50 -20.26
CA ASN A 172 -2.42 4.77 -21.35
C ASN A 172 -1.11 5.41 -20.86
N THR A 173 -1.13 6.04 -19.69
CA THR A 173 0.00 6.81 -19.15
C THR A 173 0.69 6.07 -18.00
N TYR A 174 -0.11 5.42 -17.14
CA TYR A 174 0.37 4.80 -15.92
C TYR A 174 0.10 3.30 -15.92
N ARG A 175 0.95 2.59 -15.18
CA ARG A 175 0.79 1.16 -14.98
C ARG A 175 -0.46 0.88 -14.14
N TYR A 176 -1.16 -0.18 -14.48
CA TYR A 176 -2.35 -0.63 -13.77
C TYR A 176 -2.36 -2.14 -13.66
N ILE A 177 -3.07 -2.65 -12.65
CA ILE A 177 -3.30 -4.08 -12.47
C ILE A 177 -4.64 -4.45 -13.09
N ARG A 178 -4.65 -5.43 -13.98
CA ARG A 178 -5.88 -6.08 -14.45
C ARG A 178 -5.97 -7.47 -13.84
N ARG A 179 -7.00 -7.71 -13.05
CA ARG A 179 -7.25 -9.00 -12.40
C ARG A 179 -8.35 -9.78 -13.11
N THR A 180 -8.11 -11.05 -13.37
CA THR A 180 -9.11 -11.99 -13.91
C THR A 180 -9.09 -13.26 -13.08
N CYS A 181 -10.23 -13.64 -12.49
CA CYS A 181 -10.34 -14.81 -11.62
C CYS A 181 -11.22 -15.90 -12.24
N ASN A 182 -10.91 -17.15 -11.94
CA ASN A 182 -11.81 -18.29 -12.10
C ASN A 182 -12.20 -18.81 -10.69
N GLU A 183 -12.74 -20.01 -10.57
CA GLU A 183 -13.18 -20.58 -9.29
C GLU A 183 -12.07 -20.75 -8.24
N THR A 184 -10.81 -20.93 -8.66
CA THR A 184 -9.71 -21.33 -7.76
C THR A 184 -8.48 -20.42 -7.82
N ARG A 185 -8.33 -19.63 -8.88
CA ARG A 185 -7.15 -18.84 -9.18
C ARG A 185 -7.52 -17.45 -9.68
N CYS A 186 -6.62 -16.50 -9.45
CA CYS A 186 -6.65 -15.20 -10.07
C CYS A 186 -5.33 -14.92 -10.80
N LEU A 187 -5.43 -14.37 -12.00
CA LEU A 187 -4.31 -13.79 -12.73
C LEU A 187 -4.32 -12.28 -12.51
N GLU A 188 -3.23 -11.75 -11.97
CA GLU A 188 -2.97 -10.31 -11.88
C GLU A 188 -1.97 -9.95 -12.99
N HIS A 189 -2.41 -9.12 -13.92
CA HIS A 189 -1.59 -8.61 -15.02
C HIS A 189 -1.15 -7.19 -14.73
N LEU A 190 0.16 -6.93 -14.64
CA LEU A 190 0.69 -5.57 -14.68
C LEU A 190 0.71 -5.08 -16.12
N MET A 191 -0.05 -4.03 -16.40
CA MET A 191 -0.28 -3.51 -17.73
C MET A 191 0.21 -2.05 -17.83
N ILE A 192 0.59 -1.61 -19.04
CA ILE A 192 0.73 -0.18 -19.39
C ILE A 192 0.39 -0.01 -20.86
N ASN A 193 -0.45 0.97 -21.23
CA ASN A 193 -0.85 1.19 -22.62
C ASN A 193 -1.31 -0.13 -23.30
N ASN A 194 -2.12 -0.92 -22.58
CA ASN A 194 -2.56 -2.27 -22.95
C ASN A 194 -1.47 -3.33 -23.20
N ALA A 195 -0.18 -3.01 -23.01
CA ALA A 195 0.91 -3.97 -23.06
C ALA A 195 1.05 -4.70 -21.72
N LEU A 196 1.22 -6.02 -21.77
CA LEU A 196 1.49 -6.85 -20.60
C LEU A 196 2.97 -6.75 -20.20
N LEU A 197 3.24 -6.41 -18.94
CA LEU A 197 4.58 -6.36 -18.37
C LEU A 197 4.88 -7.61 -17.53
N TYR A 198 3.97 -8.00 -16.64
CA TYR A 198 4.11 -9.16 -15.78
C TYR A 198 2.77 -9.84 -15.55
N THR A 199 2.81 -11.16 -15.37
CA THR A 199 1.67 -11.96 -14.91
C THR A 199 2.03 -12.58 -13.57
N LEU A 200 1.17 -12.38 -12.58
CA LEU A 200 1.21 -13.09 -11.32
C LEU A 200 0.02 -14.05 -11.25
N ASN A 201 0.29 -15.30 -10.90
CA ASN A 201 -0.74 -16.33 -10.67
C ASN A 201 -0.87 -16.54 -9.17
N ILE A 202 -2.04 -16.22 -8.62
CA ILE A 202 -2.35 -16.32 -7.19
C ILE A 202 -3.58 -17.20 -6.98
N ASP A 203 -3.67 -17.81 -5.80
CA ASP A 203 -4.91 -18.47 -5.38
C ASP A 203 -6.03 -17.43 -5.30
N LYS A 204 -7.25 -17.82 -5.71
CA LYS A 204 -8.42 -16.98 -5.50
C LYS A 204 -8.56 -16.76 -4.00
N ASP A 205 -8.81 -15.50 -3.63
CA ASP A 205 -9.17 -15.18 -2.27
C ASP A 205 -10.58 -15.70 -2.02
N PRO A 206 -10.78 -16.69 -1.12
CA PRO A 206 -12.11 -17.23 -0.84
C PRO A 206 -13.04 -16.15 -0.27
N PHE A 207 -12.48 -15.07 0.29
CA PHE A 207 -13.22 -13.98 0.92
C PHE A 207 -13.41 -12.75 0.02
N ALA A 208 -12.93 -12.79 -1.24
CA ALA A 208 -13.05 -11.64 -2.14
C ALA A 208 -14.51 -11.38 -2.57
N ASP A 209 -15.35 -12.42 -2.57
CA ASP A 209 -16.76 -12.37 -2.98
C ASP A 209 -17.72 -12.28 -1.78
N ASP A 210 -17.23 -12.52 -0.55
CA ASP A 210 -18.02 -12.52 0.71
C ASP A 210 -18.28 -11.12 1.27
N PHE A 211 -17.98 -10.07 0.52
CA PHE A 211 -18.37 -8.73 0.94
C PHE A 211 -19.85 -8.52 0.67
N PRO A 212 -20.65 -8.19 1.70
CA PRO A 212 -22.05 -7.90 1.52
C PRO A 212 -22.27 -6.94 0.36
N SER A 213 -23.31 -7.24 -0.42
CA SER A 213 -23.72 -6.38 -1.52
C SER A 213 -23.90 -4.95 -1.03
N ARG A 214 -23.87 -4.00 -1.97
CA ARG A 214 -24.01 -2.56 -1.74
C ARG A 214 -25.18 -2.15 -0.82
N ASP A 215 -26.17 -3.02 -0.71
CA ASP A 215 -27.44 -2.83 0.02
C ASP A 215 -27.49 -3.53 1.38
N ALA A 216 -26.44 -4.24 1.79
CA ALA A 216 -26.40 -4.80 3.12
C ALA A 216 -26.29 -3.68 4.16
N ASP A 217 -27.23 -3.67 5.10
CA ASP A 217 -27.16 -2.79 6.25
C ASP A 217 -25.96 -3.20 7.09
N TRP A 218 -24.90 -2.41 7.03
CA TRP A 218 -23.62 -2.75 7.65
C TRP A 218 -23.67 -2.67 9.19
N ASP A 219 -24.77 -2.17 9.73
CA ASP A 219 -25.05 -2.13 11.17
C ASP A 219 -25.42 -3.53 11.72
N ASP A 220 -25.95 -4.45 10.90
CA ASP A 220 -26.37 -5.79 11.34
C ASP A 220 -25.22 -6.81 11.50
N ILE A 221 -24.03 -6.53 10.96
CA ILE A 221 -22.86 -7.44 11.05
C ILE A 221 -22.05 -7.19 12.33
N VAL A 222 -22.37 -6.14 13.08
CA VAL A 222 -21.62 -5.72 14.26
C VAL A 222 -21.95 -6.57 15.50
N GLU A 223 -23.13 -7.20 15.57
CA GLU A 223 -23.53 -7.98 16.75
C GLU A 223 -22.89 -9.38 16.85
N GLU A 224 -22.29 -9.93 15.78
CA GLU A 224 -21.65 -11.27 15.84
C GLU A 224 -20.16 -11.25 16.20
N LEU A 225 -19.54 -10.07 16.38
CA LEU A 225 -18.09 -9.95 16.55
C LEU A 225 -17.63 -9.16 17.81
N VAL A 226 -18.53 -8.99 18.79
CA VAL A 226 -18.19 -8.45 20.13
C VAL A 226 -18.26 -9.54 21.19
#